data_AF-A0A942QDM4-F1
#
_entry.id   AF-A0A942QDM4-F1
#
_cell.length_a   1.000
_cell.length_b   1.000
_cell.length_c   1.000
_cell.angle_alpha   90.00
_cell.angle_beta   90.00
_cell.angle_gamma   90.00
#
_symmetry.space_group_name_H-M   'P 1'
#
loop_
_entity.id
_entity.type
_entity.pdbx_description
1 polymer ?
#
loop_
_entity_poly.entity_id
_entity_poly.type
_entity_poly.pdbx_seq_one_letter_code
_entity_poly.pdbx_strand_id
1 'polypeptide(L)' 'MAEAKGEIVRQWLTRAERDLGSAERLATGPTPYLDTASYHCQQAGEKAVKGLEVQP' A
#
# COMPACT_ATOMS: atom_id res chain seq x y z
N MET A 1 -21.24 -10.17 7.56
CA MET A 1 -19.93 -10.87 7.49
C MET A 1 -19.19 -10.57 6.20
N ALA A 2 -19.72 -10.93 5.02
CA ALA A 2 -19.05 -10.68 3.73
C ALA A 2 -18.82 -9.19 3.43
N GLU A 3 -19.80 -8.34 3.76
CA GLU A 3 -19.70 -6.89 3.57
C GLU A 3 -18.62 -6.25 4.46
N ALA A 4 -18.52 -6.67 5.73
CA ALA A 4 -17.48 -6.24 6.66
C ALA A 4 -16.08 -6.66 6.18
N LYS A 5 -15.92 -7.89 5.69
CA LYS A 5 -14.66 -8.35 5.08
C LYS A 5 -14.30 -7.49 3.87
N GLY A 6 -15.27 -7.22 2.98
CA GLY A 6 -15.05 -6.40 1.79
C GLY A 6 -14.63 -4.96 2.12
N GLU A 7 -15.17 -4.37 3.18
CA GLU A 7 -14.75 -3.06 3.67
C GLU A 7 -13.30 -3.08 4.20
N ILE A 8 -12.92 -4.09 4.99
CA ILE A 8 -11.54 -4.22 5.49
C ILE A 8 -10.55 -4.41 4.33
N VAL A 9 -10.89 -5.24 3.34
CA VAL A 9 -10.07 -5.41 2.13
C VAL A 9 -9.88 -4.07 1.40
N ARG A 10 -10.97 -3.32 1.17
CA ARG A 10 -10.91 -2.00 0.53
C ARG A 10 -9.99 -1.04 1.29
N GLN A 11 -10.09 -1.00 2.62
CA GLN A 11 -9.24 -0.14 3.44
C GLN A 11 -7.75 -0.49 3.32
N TRP A 12 -7.40 -1.78 3.26
CA TRP A 12 -6.00 -2.20 3.06
C TRP A 12 -5.49 -1.83 1.66
N LEU A 13 -6.30 -2.04 0.61
CA LEU A 13 -5.93 -1.67 -0.76
C LEU A 13 -5.75 -0.16 -0.91
N THR A 14 -6.63 0.66 -0.35
CA THR A 14 -6.47 2.12 -0.35
C THR A 14 -5.17 2.57 0.32
N ARG A 15 -4.72 1.86 1.37
CA ARG A 15 -3.43 2.17 2.02
C ARG A 15 -2.25 1.74 1.14
N ALA A 16 -2.33 0.57 0.49
CA ALA A 16 -1.31 0.10 -0.44
C ALA A 16 -1.13 1.07 -1.63
N GLU A 17 -2.24 1.56 -2.19
CA GLU A 17 -2.22 2.57 -3.27
C GLU A 17 -1.54 3.88 -2.82
N ARG A 18 -1.78 4.31 -1.58
CA ARG A 18 -1.12 5.50 -1.03
C ARG A 18 0.39 5.30 -0.89
N ASP A 19 0.84 4.11 -0.48
CA ASP A 19 2.27 3.80 -0.45
C ASP A 19 2.89 3.82 -1.85
N LEU A 20 2.22 3.27 -2.87
CA LEU A 20 2.70 3.36 -4.26
C LEU A 20 2.78 4.82 -4.73
N GLY A 21 1.77 5.64 -4.44
CA GLY A 21 1.81 7.07 -4.77
C GLY A 21 2.93 7.82 -4.06
N SER A 22 3.26 7.45 -2.81
CA SER A 22 4.44 7.98 -2.11
C SER A 22 5.74 7.55 -2.78
N ALA A 23 5.87 6.26 -3.13
CA ALA A 23 7.05 5.73 -3.82
C ALA A 23 7.29 6.44 -5.16
N GLU A 24 6.24 6.64 -5.95
CA GLU A 24 6.31 7.35 -7.24
C GLU A 24 6.83 8.78 -7.07
N ARG A 25 6.26 9.54 -6.13
CA ARG A 25 6.68 10.93 -5.86
C ARG A 25 8.14 11.01 -5.38
N LEU A 26 8.56 10.06 -4.54
CA LEU A 26 9.92 9.99 -4.03
C LEU A 26 10.93 9.57 -5.11
N ALA A 27 10.52 8.73 -6.06
CA ALA A 27 11.38 8.27 -7.14
C ALA A 27 11.50 9.28 -8.30
N THR A 28 10.47 10.10 -8.53
CA THR A 28 10.38 11.02 -9.68
C THR A 28 10.59 12.49 -9.34
N GLY A 29 10.77 12.83 -8.05
CA GLY A 29 11.02 14.19 -7.60
C GLY A 29 12.37 14.77 -8.04
N PRO A 30 12.59 16.10 -7.90
CA PRO A 30 13.84 16.77 -8.29
C PRO A 30 15.10 16.21 -7.62
N THR A 31 14.94 15.70 -6.40
CA THR A 31 15.96 14.96 -5.66
C THR A 31 15.36 13.62 -5.26
N PRO A 32 15.60 12.54 -6.02
CA PRO A 32 15.01 11.24 -5.72
C PRO A 32 15.52 10.63 -4.40
N TYR A 33 14.61 10.10 -3.60
CA TYR A 33 14.90 9.35 -2.37
C TYR A 33 14.57 7.87 -2.59
N LEU A 34 15.45 7.18 -3.31
CA LEU A 34 15.18 5.83 -3.85
C LEU A 34 15.10 4.74 -2.78
N ASP A 35 15.82 4.90 -1.68
CA ASP A 35 15.76 4.03 -0.50
C ASP A 35 14.36 4.09 0.14
N THR A 36 13.84 5.30 0.32
CA THR A 36 12.52 5.57 0.88
C THR A 36 11.42 5.17 -0.09
N ALA A 37 11.62 5.37 -1.40
CA ALA A 37 10.72 4.87 -2.43
C ALA A 37 10.63 3.33 -2.38
N SER A 38 11.77 2.64 -2.25
CA SER A 38 11.82 1.17 -2.13
C SER A 38 11.12 0.67 -0.87
N TYR A 39 11.29 1.38 0.27
CA TYR A 39 10.54 1.12 1.50
C TYR A 39 9.02 1.22 1.27
N HIS A 40 8.56 2.25 0.57
CA HIS A 40 7.14 2.39 0.26
C HIS A 40 6.62 1.31 -0.71
N CYS A 41 7.43 0.85 -1.67
CA CYS A 41 7.08 -0.31 -2.48
C CYS A 41 6.90 -1.58 -1.65
N GLN A 42 7.80 -1.84 -0.68
CA GLN A 42 7.67 -2.96 0.25
C GLN A 42 6.40 -2.85 1.10
N GLN A 43 6.13 -1.65 1.62
CA GLN A 43 4.92 -1.35 2.40
C GLN A 43 3.63 -1.53 1.59
N ALA A 44 3.61 -1.12 0.32
CA ALA A 44 2.47 -1.34 -0.56
C ALA A 44 2.17 -2.84 -0.73
N GLY A 45 3.21 -3.64 -1.00
CA GLY A 45 3.08 -5.09 -1.11
C GLY A 45 2.55 -5.74 0.17
N GLU A 46 3.12 -5.37 1.33
CA GLU A 46 2.69 -5.89 2.64
C GLU A 46 1.20 -5.60 2.91
N LYS A 47 0.75 -4.37 2.61
CA LYS A 47 -0.64 -3.96 2.84
C LYS A 47 -1.62 -4.64 1.88
N ALA A 48 -1.22 -4.85 0.63
CA ALA A 48 -2.02 -5.60 -0.34
C ALA A 48 -2.26 -7.05 0.13
N VAL A 49 -1.21 -7.72 0.61
CA VAL A 49 -1.32 -9.09 1.15
C VAL A 49 -2.18 -9.12 2.42
N LYS A 50 -2.00 -8.16 3.34
CA LYS A 50 -2.85 -8.05 4.54
C LYS A 50 -4.34 -7.94 4.23
N GLY A 51 -4.71 -7.28 3.13
CA GLY A 51 -6.09 -7.20 2.66
C GLY A 51 -6.67 -8.55 2.23
N LEU A 52 -5.85 -9.45 1.69
CA LEU A 52 -6.26 -10.80 1.27
C LEU A 52 -6.37 -11.77 2.45
N GLU A 53 -5.45 -11.65 3.42
CA GLU A 53 -5.34 -12.53 4.59
C GLU A 53 -6.36 -12.21 5.70
N VAL A 54 -7.24 -11.21 5.53
CA VAL A 54 -8.26 -10.87 6.53
C VAL A 54 -9.20 -12.06 6.73
N GLN A 55 -9.06 -12.73 7.87
CA GLN A 55 -10.05 -13.66 8.40
C GLN A 55 -11.14 -12.87 9.14
N PRO A 56 -12.43 -13.27 9.00
CA PRO A 56 -13.54 -12.63 9.68
C PRO A 56 -13.52 -12.84 11.19
#